data_AF-A0A4V2WIZ6-F1
#
_entry.id   AF-A0A4V2WIZ6-F1
#
_cell.length_a   1.000
_cell.length_b   1.000
_cell.length_c   1.000
_cell.angle_alpha   90.00
_cell.angle_beta   90.00
_cell.angle_gamma   90.00
#
_symmetry.space_group_name_H-M   'P 1'
#
loop_
_entity.id
_entity.type
_entity.pdbx_description
1 polymer ?
#
loop_
_entity_poly.entity_id
_entity_poly.type
_entity_poly.pdbx_seq_one_letter_code
_entity_poly.pdbx_strand_id
1 'polypeptide(L)'
;MTVKFEGNKFALQVISKGEFVDNGTGNGSSYLVEAITIRLNHIALNAWILSDCMNCRECYEEGKKGLAQWEAHKAKQAGKRETWKAQVLKALEIEINPDKESVCITQSQAEVFTVVHIKKIA
;
A
#
# COMPACT_ATOMS: atom_id res chain seq x y z
N MET A 1 -21.17 4.79 -10.03
CA MET A 1 -21.35 5.87 -9.02
C MET A 1 -19.98 6.48 -8.76
N THR A 2 -19.81 7.77 -9.03
CA THR A 2 -18.54 8.48 -8.73
C THR A 2 -18.40 8.64 -7.22
N VAL A 3 -17.33 8.11 -6.63
CA VAL A 3 -17.05 8.29 -5.19
C VAL A 3 -16.59 9.73 -4.99
N LYS A 4 -17.28 10.48 -4.12
CA LYS A 4 -16.88 11.84 -3.76
C LYS A 4 -15.69 11.78 -2.80
N PHE A 5 -14.62 12.50 -3.10
CA PHE A 5 -13.40 12.53 -2.26
C PHE A 5 -13.69 12.95 -0.81
N GLU A 6 -14.46 14.02 -0.61
CA GLU A 6 -14.88 14.51 0.72
C GLU A 6 -16.02 13.69 1.36
N GLY A 7 -16.37 12.54 0.78
CA GLY A 7 -17.44 11.68 1.30
C GLY A 7 -16.98 10.74 2.41
N ASN A 8 -17.95 10.08 3.06
CA ASN A 8 -17.71 9.08 4.12
C ASN A 8 -17.43 7.68 3.56
N LYS A 9 -16.77 7.58 2.41
CA LYS A 9 -16.38 6.31 1.78
C LYS A 9 -14.89 6.36 1.47
N PHE A 10 -14.26 5.19 1.32
CA PHE A 10 -12.87 5.11 0.88
C PHE A 10 -12.72 5.79 -0.48
N ALA A 11 -11.86 6.79 -0.57
CA ALA A 11 -11.57 7.51 -1.81
C ALA A 11 -10.11 7.97 -1.84
N LEU A 12 -9.58 8.12 -3.05
CA LEU A 12 -8.31 8.76 -3.32
C LEU A 12 -8.44 9.74 -4.48
N GLN A 13 -7.51 10.67 -4.57
CA GLN A 13 -7.34 11.60 -5.67
C GLN A 13 -5.94 11.38 -6.25
N VAL A 14 -5.82 11.20 -7.57
CA VAL A 14 -4.52 11.20 -8.24
C VAL A 14 -4.05 12.65 -8.38
N ILE A 15 -2.87 12.96 -7.87
CA ILE A 15 -2.22 14.29 -7.96
C ILE A 15 -1.39 14.35 -9.23
N SER A 16 -0.55 13.34 -9.45
CA SER A 16 0.32 13.23 -10.61
C SER A 16 0.57 11.77 -10.95
N LYS A 17 0.87 11.53 -12.22
CA LYS A 17 1.27 10.23 -12.75
C LYS A 17 2.38 10.46 -13.77
N GLY A 18 3.42 9.64 -13.70
CA GLY A 18 4.49 9.60 -14.69
C GLY A 18 4.99 8.18 -14.86
N GLU A 19 5.58 7.90 -16.01
CA GLU A 19 6.15 6.60 -16.32
C GLU A 19 7.43 6.73 -17.13
N PHE A 20 8.30 5.73 -17.00
CA PHE A 20 9.50 5.59 -17.82
C PHE A 20 9.85 4.12 -18.02
N VAL A 21 10.62 3.85 -19.07
CA VAL A 21 11.17 2.52 -19.34
C VAL A 21 12.58 2.44 -18.76
N ASP A 22 12.80 1.47 -17.87
CA ASP A 22 14.11 1.09 -17.37
C ASP A 22 14.68 -0.09 -18.16
N ASN A 23 15.61 0.23 -19.07
CA ASN A 23 16.36 -0.74 -19.88
C ASN A 23 17.75 -1.04 -19.28
N GLY A 24 18.10 -0.44 -18.13
CA GLY A 24 19.45 -0.46 -17.57
C GLY A 24 19.72 -1.64 -16.64
N THR A 25 18.83 -2.63 -16.58
CA THR A 25 18.96 -3.70 -15.60
C THR A 25 20.03 -4.70 -16.04
N GLY A 26 20.99 -4.97 -15.15
CA GLY A 26 22.16 -5.82 -15.44
C GLY A 26 21.83 -7.28 -15.79
N ASN A 27 20.56 -7.68 -15.73
CA ASN A 27 20.07 -9.00 -16.13
C ASN A 27 19.45 -9.03 -17.54
N GLY A 28 19.58 -7.94 -18.30
CA GLY A 28 19.07 -7.82 -19.68
C GLY A 28 17.56 -7.71 -19.80
N SER A 29 16.84 -7.52 -18.68
CA SER A 29 15.40 -7.28 -18.70
C SER A 29 15.09 -5.80 -18.90
N SER A 30 13.88 -5.50 -19.36
CA SER A 30 13.35 -4.14 -19.44
C SER A 30 12.08 -4.03 -18.60
N TYR A 31 11.92 -2.91 -17.91
CA TYR A 31 10.78 -2.66 -17.01
C TYR A 31 10.08 -1.37 -17.37
N LEU A 32 8.76 -1.37 -17.34
CA LEU A 32 7.96 -0.15 -17.29
C LEU A 32 7.74 0.21 -15.81
N VAL A 33 8.21 1.38 -15.41
CA VAL A 33 8.05 1.90 -14.05
C VAL A 33 7.05 3.06 -14.09
N GLU A 34 5.92 2.87 -13.42
CA GLU A 34 4.88 3.88 -13.25
C GLU A 34 4.92 4.41 -11.81
N ALA A 35 5.02 5.73 -11.65
CA ALA A 35 4.97 6.41 -10.37
C ALA A 35 3.71 7.31 -10.30
N ILE A 36 2.88 7.07 -9.30
CA ILE A 36 1.61 7.76 -9.09
C ILE A 36 1.64 8.42 -7.72
N THR A 37 1.47 9.73 -7.66
CA THR A 37 1.25 10.43 -6.39
C THR A 37 -0.25 10.53 -6.16
N ILE A 38 -0.71 10.02 -5.01
CA ILE A 38 -2.11 10.02 -4.61
C ILE A 38 -2.29 10.79 -3.31
N ARG A 39 -3.46 11.39 -3.15
CA ARG A 39 -3.96 11.92 -1.88
C ARG A 39 -5.07 11.01 -1.38
N LEU A 40 -5.01 10.60 -0.12
CA LEU A 40 -6.08 9.85 0.53
C LEU A 40 -7.09 10.80 1.17
N ASN A 41 -8.36 10.43 1.15
CA ASN A 41 -9.33 11.10 2.02
C ASN A 41 -9.23 10.59 3.47
N HIS A 42 -9.95 11.25 4.37
CA HIS A 42 -9.89 10.93 5.81
C HIS A 42 -10.25 9.47 6.14
N ILE A 43 -11.17 8.84 5.38
CA ILE A 43 -11.53 7.42 5.56
C ILE A 43 -10.37 6.50 5.17
N ALA A 44 -9.77 6.73 3.99
CA ALA A 44 -8.66 5.94 3.49
C ALA A 44 -7.39 6.12 4.34
N LEU A 45 -7.12 7.35 4.81
CA LEU A 45 -6.00 7.63 5.71
C LEU A 45 -6.19 6.96 7.07
N ASN A 46 -7.39 7.04 7.67
CA ASN A 46 -7.65 6.39 8.96
C ASN A 46 -7.49 4.87 8.87
N ALA A 47 -7.94 4.25 7.78
CA ALA A 47 -7.71 2.82 7.56
C ALA A 47 -6.21 2.48 7.48
N TRP A 48 -5.41 3.35 6.85
CA TRP A 48 -3.96 3.22 6.80
C TRP A 48 -3.33 3.33 8.20
N ILE A 49 -3.69 4.35 8.98
CA ILE A 49 -3.17 4.57 10.35
C ILE A 49 -3.53 3.39 11.26
N LEU A 50 -4.80 2.93 11.23
CA LEU A 50 -5.29 1.85 12.10
C LEU A 50 -4.76 0.46 11.75
N SER A 51 -4.12 0.34 10.59
CA SER A 51 -3.40 -0.88 10.19
C SER A 51 -1.94 -0.89 10.62
N ASP A 52 -1.43 0.22 11.17
CA ASP A 52 -0.06 0.27 11.66
C ASP A 52 0.12 -0.52 12.96
N CYS A 53 1.29 -1.12 13.12
CA CYS A 53 1.61 -1.96 14.27
C CYS A 53 2.23 -1.12 15.40
N MET A 54 1.40 -0.27 16.02
CA MET A 54 1.84 0.68 17.05
C MET A 54 2.19 0.02 18.39
N ASN A 55 1.69 -1.20 18.65
CA ASN A 55 2.05 -1.96 19.83
C ASN A 55 3.43 -2.61 19.66
N CYS A 56 4.20 -2.68 20.74
CA CYS A 56 5.43 -3.46 20.81
C CYS A 56 5.23 -4.75 21.62
N ARG A 57 6.26 -5.60 21.72
CA ARG A 57 6.19 -6.87 22.43
C ARG A 57 5.83 -6.68 23.91
N GLU A 58 6.30 -5.59 24.50
CA GLU A 58 6.16 -5.23 25.91
C GLU A 58 4.74 -4.81 26.28
N CYS A 59 3.87 -4.54 25.29
CA CYS A 59 2.44 -4.30 25.52
C CYS A 59 1.67 -5.57 25.93
N TYR A 60 2.32 -6.74 25.92
CA TYR A 60 1.70 -8.05 26.16
C TYR A 60 2.40 -8.79 27.29
N GLU A 61 1.67 -9.74 27.90
CA GLU A 61 2.15 -10.56 29.02
C GLU A 61 3.50 -11.24 28.72
N GLU A 62 4.23 -11.60 29.77
CA GLU A 62 5.47 -12.36 29.59
C GLU A 62 5.19 -13.83 29.19
N GLY A 63 6.23 -14.48 28.66
CA GLY A 63 6.18 -15.89 28.30
C GLY A 63 5.32 -16.20 27.05
N LYS A 64 4.95 -17.48 26.93
CA LYS A 64 4.31 -18.04 25.73
C LYS A 64 2.97 -17.38 25.39
N LYS A 65 2.19 -16.98 26.40
CA LYS A 65 0.86 -16.39 26.21
C LYS A 65 0.95 -15.02 25.54
N GLY A 66 1.79 -14.11 26.05
CA GLY A 66 1.94 -12.80 25.40
C GLY A 66 2.70 -12.86 24.07
N LEU A 67 3.58 -13.86 23.87
CA LEU A 67 4.14 -14.12 22.53
C LEU A 67 3.03 -14.47 21.53
N ALA A 68 2.11 -15.36 21.88
CA ALA A 68 0.98 -15.70 21.01
C ALA A 68 0.06 -14.50 20.73
N GLN A 69 -0.22 -13.66 21.74
CA GLN A 69 -0.99 -12.42 21.57
C GLN A 69 -0.28 -11.43 20.63
N TRP A 70 1.04 -11.28 20.77
CA TRP A 70 1.84 -10.40 19.93
C TRP A 70 1.83 -10.85 18.46
N GLU A 71 2.07 -12.14 18.21
CA GLU A 71 2.03 -12.69 16.85
C GLU A 71 0.63 -12.54 16.21
N ALA A 72 -0.43 -12.82 16.98
CA ALA A 72 -1.80 -12.61 16.53
C ALA A 72 -2.10 -11.13 16.20
N HIS A 73 -1.57 -10.20 17.00
CA HIS A 73 -1.72 -8.77 16.74
C HIS A 73 -1.01 -8.36 15.45
N LYS A 74 0.26 -8.75 15.27
CA LYS A 74 1.00 -8.48 14.02
C LYS A 74 0.26 -9.01 12.80
N ALA A 75 -0.22 -10.25 12.85
CA ALA A 75 -0.97 -10.86 11.76
C ALA A 75 -2.27 -10.09 11.45
N LYS A 76 -3.00 -9.66 12.50
CA LYS A 76 -4.21 -8.83 12.34
C LYS A 76 -3.91 -7.48 11.67
N GLN A 77 -2.85 -6.79 12.09
CA GLN A 77 -2.46 -5.50 11.52
C GLN A 77 -1.97 -5.65 10.08
N ALA A 78 -1.18 -6.68 9.78
CA ALA A 78 -0.78 -7.03 8.42
C ALA A 78 -1.99 -7.30 7.52
N GLY A 79 -2.99 -8.05 7.98
CA GLY A 79 -4.21 -8.29 7.20
C GLY A 79 -5.01 -7.01 6.88
N LYS A 80 -5.06 -6.05 7.82
CA LYS A 80 -5.65 -4.74 7.56
C LYS A 80 -4.85 -3.95 6.53
N ARG A 81 -3.51 -4.00 6.61
CA ARG A 81 -2.61 -3.33 5.67
C ARG A 81 -2.80 -3.86 4.25
N GLU A 82 -2.91 -5.18 4.10
CA GLU A 82 -3.18 -5.81 2.80
C GLU A 82 -4.57 -5.45 2.25
N THR A 83 -5.60 -5.43 3.11
CA THR A 83 -6.94 -4.99 2.71
C THR A 83 -6.93 -3.54 2.21
N TRP A 84 -6.24 -2.66 2.93
CA TRP A 84 -6.08 -1.27 2.53
C TRP A 84 -5.32 -1.15 1.20
N LYS A 85 -4.21 -1.89 1.03
CA LYS A 85 -3.43 -1.93 -0.20
C LYS A 85 -4.31 -2.35 -1.39
N ALA A 86 -5.10 -3.42 -1.23
CA ALA A 86 -6.02 -3.88 -2.27
C ALA A 86 -7.07 -2.82 -2.66
N GLN A 87 -7.56 -2.03 -1.71
CA GLN A 87 -8.48 -0.93 -1.99
C GLN A 87 -7.83 0.20 -2.80
N VAL A 88 -6.57 0.55 -2.49
CA VAL A 88 -5.80 1.53 -3.28
C VAL A 88 -5.60 1.03 -4.71
N LEU A 89 -5.13 -0.21 -4.89
CA LEU A 89 -4.89 -0.78 -6.22
C LEU A 89 -6.18 -0.85 -7.03
N LYS A 90 -7.29 -1.28 -6.42
CA LYS A 90 -8.61 -1.29 -7.06
C LYS A 90 -9.06 0.11 -7.49
N ALA A 91 -8.83 1.13 -6.67
CA ALA A 91 -9.21 2.51 -6.99
C ALA A 91 -8.32 3.12 -8.09
N LEU A 92 -7.12 2.58 -8.30
CA LEU A 92 -6.21 2.95 -9.39
C LEU A 92 -6.35 2.04 -10.61
N GLU A 93 -7.26 1.07 -10.58
CA GLU A 93 -7.44 0.07 -11.65
C GLU A 93 -6.15 -0.71 -11.96
N ILE A 94 -5.33 -0.96 -10.93
CA ILE A 94 -4.10 -1.72 -11.00
C ILE A 94 -4.37 -3.17 -10.62
N GLU A 95 -4.18 -4.07 -11.58
CA GLU A 95 -4.14 -5.51 -11.37
C GLU A 95 -2.68 -5.98 -11.44
N ILE A 96 -2.23 -6.72 -10.43
CA ILE A 96 -0.82 -7.17 -10.32
C ILE A 96 -0.72 -8.62 -10.78
N ASN A 97 0.14 -8.87 -11.76
CA ASN A 97 0.65 -10.22 -12.02
C ASN A 97 1.89 -10.48 -11.15
N PRO A 98 1.82 -11.32 -10.10
CA PRO A 98 2.91 -11.51 -9.15
C PRO A 98 4.20 -12.07 -9.77
N ASP A 99 4.13 -12.71 -10.95
CA ASP A 99 5.31 -13.28 -11.63
C ASP A 99 6.11 -12.24 -12.42
N LYS A 100 5.51 -11.09 -12.73
CA LYS A 100 6.07 -10.09 -13.65
C LYS A 100 5.97 -8.66 -13.15
N GLU A 101 5.21 -8.43 -12.10
CA GLU A 101 4.86 -7.11 -11.64
C GLU A 101 5.00 -7.00 -10.12
N SER A 102 5.34 -5.80 -9.68
CA SER A 102 5.43 -5.49 -8.26
C SER A 102 4.87 -4.10 -8.01
N VAL A 103 4.36 -3.90 -6.79
CA VAL A 103 3.84 -2.60 -6.37
C VAL A 103 4.28 -2.27 -4.96
N CYS A 104 4.80 -1.06 -4.82
CA CYS A 104 5.17 -0.44 -3.55
C CYS A 104 4.26 0.77 -3.31
N ILE A 105 3.79 0.94 -2.08
CA ILE A 105 2.99 2.09 -1.67
C ILE A 105 3.62 2.67 -0.41
N THR A 106 4.11 3.91 -0.49
CA THR A 106 4.85 4.56 0.59
C THR A 106 4.23 5.92 0.89
N GLN A 107 4.16 6.28 2.17
CA GLN A 107 3.74 7.62 2.58
C GLN A 107 4.82 8.63 2.18
N SER A 108 4.43 9.67 1.45
CA SER A 108 5.32 10.78 1.10
C SER A 108 5.25 11.86 2.17
N GLN A 109 4.04 12.29 2.53
CA GLN A 109 3.77 13.30 3.57
C GLN A 109 2.29 13.27 3.96
N ALA A 110 1.97 13.14 5.25
CA ALA A 110 0.58 13.19 5.75
C ALA A 110 -0.39 12.29 4.93
N GLU A 111 -1.42 12.84 4.29
CA GLU A 111 -2.36 12.09 3.45
C GLU A 111 -1.86 11.78 2.03
N VAL A 112 -0.64 12.22 1.67
CA VAL A 112 -0.03 12.03 0.34
C VAL A 112 0.88 10.81 0.33
N PHE A 113 0.67 9.97 -0.67
CA PHE A 113 1.37 8.69 -0.87
C PHE A 113 1.90 8.60 -2.30
N THR A 114 2.99 7.84 -2.45
CA THR A 114 3.50 7.42 -3.75
C THR A 114 3.20 5.94 -3.94
N VAL A 115 2.56 5.61 -5.06
CA VAL A 115 2.40 4.24 -5.57
C VAL A 115 3.41 4.07 -6.71
N VAL A 116 4.27 3.06 -6.60
CA VAL A 116 5.21 2.67 -7.66
C VAL A 116 4.81 1.30 -8.16
N HIS A 117 4.42 1.20 -9.42
CA HIS A 117 4.07 -0.04 -10.11
C HIS A 117 5.14 -0.35 -11.15
N ILE A 118 5.79 -1.50 -11.02
CA ILE A 118 6.84 -1.96 -11.92
C ILE A 118 6.32 -3.18 -12.67
N LYS A 119 6.44 -3.17 -14.00
CA LYS A 119 6.07 -4.28 -14.88
C LYS A 119 7.26 -4.71 -15.72
N LYS A 120 7.60 -6.00 -15.75
CA LYS A 120 8.57 -6.54 -16.71
C LYS A 120 7.94 -6.55 -18.11
N ILE A 121 8.60 -5.93 -19.08
CA ILE A 121 8.11 -5.80 -20.47
C ILE A 121 8.99 -6.52 -21.50
N ALA A 122 10.23 -6.87 -21.16
CA ALA A 122 11.12 -7.74 -21.93
C ALA A 122 12.08 -8.49 -20.98
#